data_AF-A0A132PC40-F1
#
_entry.id   AF-A0A132PC40-F1
#
_cell.length_a   1.000
_cell.length_b   1.000
_cell.length_c   1.000
_cell.angle_alpha   90.00
_cell.angle_beta   90.00
_cell.angle_gamma   90.00
#
_symmetry.space_group_name_H-M   'P 1'
#
loop_
_entity.id
_entity.type
_entity.pdbx_description
1 polymer ?
#
loop_
_entity_poly.entity_id
_entity_poly.type
_entity_poly.pdbx_seq_one_letter_code
_entity_poly.pdbx_strand_id
1 'polypeptide(L)'
;MTAPEFAYSAAWRAELERWHAELANTINQASLWAREFHVRTGDSRWGDASAPPSHPLLGYAERLEKISATLKMVCANASLNPPIPRWDRTTLKAPPRIQIPGHDPDWRDADYTEGGRYLLFIRPSAPNSDIVTAQQHWRAALALSAPSVLESHLGIPQLATYAEQAQGLFDIAHDTIRAAFRDSVAATFGRLWATWPTPEDSTRPLIMWMSELTQYGCSTEECEAVLRDIEAIDPEAVARCREAGAWWRPHAA
;
A
#
# COMPACT_ATOMS: atom_id res chain seq x y z
N MET A 1 36.48 -6.51 31.52
CA MET A 1 35.80 -5.25 31.14
C MET A 1 35.55 -5.32 29.65
N THR A 2 34.40 -5.90 29.25
CA THR A 2 34.04 -6.26 27.87
C THR A 2 32.57 -5.89 27.67
N ALA A 3 32.30 -4.61 27.41
CA ALA A 3 30.95 -4.06 27.44
C ALA A 3 30.58 -3.04 26.32
N PRO A 4 31.50 -2.46 25.51
CA PRO A 4 31.06 -1.60 24.41
C PRO A 4 30.63 -2.40 23.17
N GLU A 5 31.44 -3.37 22.70
CA GLU A 5 31.20 -4.04 21.41
C GLU A 5 29.96 -4.95 21.40
N PHE A 6 29.67 -5.64 22.50
CA PHE A 6 28.47 -6.47 22.61
C PHE A 6 27.16 -5.65 22.60
N ALA A 7 27.17 -4.42 23.13
CA ALA A 7 26.00 -3.56 23.17
C ALA A 7 25.62 -3.04 21.77
N TYR A 8 26.61 -2.66 20.95
CA TYR A 8 26.37 -2.31 19.54
C TYR A 8 25.97 -3.53 18.70
N SER A 9 26.45 -4.73 19.07
CA SER A 9 26.14 -5.99 18.39
C SER A 9 24.70 -6.50 18.56
N ALA A 10 23.95 -6.03 19.56
CA ALA A 10 22.56 -6.42 19.79
C ALA A 10 21.54 -5.39 19.29
N ALA A 11 21.93 -4.09 19.27
CA ALA A 11 21.04 -3.00 18.89
C ALA A 11 20.58 -3.07 17.42
N TRP A 12 21.47 -3.44 16.49
CA TRP A 12 21.12 -3.59 15.07
C TRP A 12 20.09 -4.70 14.85
N ARG A 13 20.15 -5.80 15.61
CA ARG A 13 19.22 -6.93 15.50
C ARG A 13 17.82 -6.52 15.93
N ALA A 14 17.71 -5.82 17.05
CA ALA A 14 16.43 -5.31 17.54
C ALA A 14 15.79 -4.30 16.56
N GLU A 15 16.60 -3.42 15.95
CA GLU A 15 16.16 -2.53 14.88
C GLU A 15 15.68 -3.31 13.63
N LEU A 16 16.43 -4.33 13.20
CA LEU A 16 16.07 -5.16 12.05
C LEU A 16 14.76 -5.92 12.28
N GLU A 17 14.63 -6.57 13.45
CA GLU A 17 13.41 -7.29 13.86
C GLU A 17 12.21 -6.33 13.94
N ARG A 18 12.41 -5.14 14.51
CA ARG A 18 11.37 -4.10 14.59
C ARG A 18 10.89 -3.69 13.21
N TRP A 19 11.79 -3.32 12.30
CA TRP A 19 11.39 -2.84 10.97
C TRP A 19 10.84 -3.94 10.08
N HIS A 20 11.36 -5.17 10.19
CA HIS A 20 10.75 -6.33 9.54
C HIS A 20 9.31 -6.54 10.02
N ALA A 21 9.10 -6.46 11.34
CA ALA A 21 7.79 -6.63 11.94
C ALA A 21 6.81 -5.53 11.50
N GLU A 22 7.24 -4.28 11.49
CA GLU A 22 6.42 -3.16 10.99
C GLU A 22 6.03 -3.37 9.52
N LEU A 23 6.98 -3.70 8.63
CA LEU A 23 6.68 -3.98 7.21
C LEU A 23 5.71 -5.17 7.04
N ALA A 24 5.96 -6.29 7.72
CA ALA A 24 5.10 -7.47 7.64
C ALA A 24 3.68 -7.22 8.18
N ASN A 25 3.57 -6.43 9.25
CA ASN A 25 2.28 -6.00 9.80
C ASN A 25 1.55 -5.06 8.84
N THR A 26 2.23 -4.09 8.22
CA THR A 26 1.62 -3.22 7.20
C THR A 26 1.09 -4.02 6.02
N ILE A 27 1.84 -5.01 5.53
CA ILE A 27 1.39 -5.88 4.43
C ILE A 27 0.15 -6.69 4.84
N ASN A 28 0.11 -7.18 6.07
CA ASN A 28 -1.07 -7.85 6.62
C ASN A 28 -2.27 -6.90 6.68
N GLN A 29 -2.08 -5.67 7.15
CA GLN A 29 -3.16 -4.67 7.21
C GLN A 29 -3.66 -4.27 5.82
N ALA A 30 -2.76 -4.13 4.85
CA ALA A 30 -3.13 -3.88 3.46
C ALA A 30 -3.92 -5.05 2.86
N SER A 31 -3.63 -6.30 3.24
CA SER A 31 -4.42 -7.45 2.80
C SER A 31 -5.86 -7.39 3.30
N LEU A 32 -6.05 -7.01 4.57
CA LEU A 32 -7.38 -6.83 5.17
C LEU A 32 -8.13 -5.67 4.52
N TRP A 33 -7.46 -4.54 4.31
CA TRP A 33 -8.01 -3.41 3.57
C TRP A 33 -8.51 -3.83 2.18
N ALA A 34 -7.72 -4.60 1.44
CA ALA A 34 -8.13 -5.08 0.12
C ALA A 34 -9.34 -6.03 0.17
N ARG A 35 -9.51 -6.81 1.24
CA ARG A 35 -10.72 -7.64 1.45
C ARG A 35 -11.95 -6.78 1.77
N GLU A 36 -11.76 -5.77 2.60
CA GLU A 36 -12.81 -4.88 3.11
C GLU A 36 -13.21 -3.79 2.09
N PHE A 37 -12.36 -3.52 1.08
CA PHE A 37 -12.63 -2.50 0.08
C PHE A 37 -13.76 -2.95 -0.84
N HIS A 38 -14.89 -2.25 -0.77
CA HIS A 38 -16.05 -2.50 -1.61
C HIS A 38 -16.60 -1.20 -2.18
N VAL A 39 -16.52 -1.05 -3.51
CA VAL A 39 -17.26 -0.01 -4.22
C VAL A 39 -18.57 -0.63 -4.70
N ARG A 40 -19.71 -0.05 -4.30
CA ARG A 40 -21.03 -0.43 -4.83
C ARG A 40 -21.04 -0.26 -6.35
N THR A 41 -21.29 -1.35 -7.08
CA THR A 41 -21.50 -1.33 -8.53
C THR A 41 -22.99 -1.53 -8.81
N GLY A 42 -23.57 -0.65 -9.63
CA GLY A 42 -24.96 -0.72 -10.05
C GLY A 42 -25.73 0.58 -9.86
N ASP A 43 -26.58 0.90 -10.84
CA ASP A 43 -27.61 1.92 -10.70
C ASP A 43 -28.57 1.50 -9.59
N SER A 44 -28.89 2.41 -8.68
CA SER A 44 -29.90 2.26 -7.62
C SER A 44 -31.34 2.11 -8.14
N ARG A 45 -31.54 1.48 -9.31
CA ARG A 45 -32.83 1.17 -9.94
C ARG A 45 -33.29 -0.27 -9.75
N TRP A 46 -32.49 -1.14 -9.11
CA TRP A 46 -32.87 -2.53 -8.83
C TRP A 46 -33.09 -2.71 -7.33
N GLY A 47 -34.29 -3.14 -6.97
CA GLY A 47 -34.84 -3.14 -5.61
C GLY A 47 -34.20 -4.10 -4.60
N ASP A 48 -34.58 -3.89 -3.34
CA ASP A 48 -34.14 -4.52 -2.08
C ASP A 48 -34.19 -6.07 -2.02
N ALA A 49 -33.33 -6.79 -2.77
CA ALA A 49 -33.23 -8.25 -2.56
C ALA A 49 -31.85 -8.89 -2.75
N SER A 50 -30.82 -8.15 -3.16
CA SER A 50 -29.46 -8.69 -3.23
C SER A 50 -28.46 -7.58 -3.00
N ALA A 51 -27.50 -7.81 -2.10
CA ALA A 51 -26.40 -6.88 -1.88
C ALA A 51 -25.81 -6.50 -3.25
N PRO A 52 -25.64 -5.21 -3.57
CA PRO A 52 -25.16 -4.79 -4.87
C PRO A 52 -23.84 -5.49 -5.18
N PRO A 53 -23.58 -5.92 -6.43
CA PRO A 53 -22.26 -6.40 -6.81
C PRO A 53 -21.26 -5.33 -6.39
N SER A 54 -20.21 -5.73 -5.69
CA SER A 54 -19.10 -4.84 -5.33
C SER A 54 -17.90 -5.21 -6.18
N HIS A 55 -16.96 -4.28 -6.36
CA HIS A 55 -15.62 -4.60 -6.87
C HIS A 55 -14.67 -4.80 -5.69
N PRO A 56 -14.60 -6.02 -5.10
CA PRO A 56 -13.65 -6.27 -4.05
C PRO A 56 -12.26 -6.54 -4.61
N LEU A 57 -11.22 -6.15 -3.89
CA LEU A 57 -9.82 -6.33 -4.28
C LEU A 57 -9.28 -7.71 -3.85
N LEU A 58 -10.13 -8.76 -3.88
CA LEU A 58 -9.86 -10.07 -3.28
C LEU A 58 -8.57 -10.73 -3.79
N GLY A 59 -8.31 -10.66 -5.10
CA GLY A 59 -7.09 -11.25 -5.67
C GLY A 59 -5.81 -10.61 -5.13
N TYR A 60 -5.84 -9.29 -4.85
CA TYR A 60 -4.73 -8.59 -4.21
C TYR A 60 -4.61 -8.97 -2.74
N ALA A 61 -5.74 -9.07 -2.03
CA ALA A 61 -5.77 -9.49 -0.63
C ALA A 61 -5.14 -10.87 -0.42
N GLU A 62 -5.56 -11.87 -1.17
CA GLU A 62 -5.03 -13.25 -1.09
C GLU A 62 -3.52 -13.29 -1.35
N ARG A 63 -3.06 -12.50 -2.33
CA ARG A 63 -1.63 -12.39 -2.62
C ARG A 63 -0.86 -11.76 -1.46
N LEU A 64 -1.37 -10.68 -0.86
CA LEU A 64 -0.73 -9.99 0.26
C LEU A 64 -0.71 -10.85 1.54
N GLU A 65 -1.76 -11.61 1.82
CA GLU A 65 -1.78 -12.58 2.92
C GLU A 65 -0.70 -13.64 2.76
N LYS A 66 -0.56 -14.20 1.55
CA LYS A 66 0.48 -15.18 1.25
C LYS A 66 1.88 -14.58 1.45
N ILE A 67 2.09 -13.33 1.04
CA ILE A 67 3.36 -12.63 1.26
C ILE A 67 3.61 -12.43 2.75
N SER A 68 2.62 -11.96 3.52
CA SER A 68 2.74 -11.77 4.97
C SER A 68 3.06 -13.08 5.70
N ALA A 69 2.39 -14.18 5.35
CA ALA A 69 2.69 -15.50 5.89
C ALA A 69 4.12 -15.95 5.54
N THR A 70 4.57 -15.70 4.31
CA THR A 70 5.94 -16.02 3.87
C THR A 70 6.99 -15.20 4.61
N LEU A 71 6.74 -13.91 4.85
CA LEU A 71 7.63 -13.04 5.63
C LEU A 71 7.81 -13.51 7.08
N LYS A 72 6.78 -14.11 7.68
CA LYS A 72 6.88 -14.74 9.02
C LYS A 72 7.80 -15.96 8.99
N MET A 73 7.70 -16.79 7.95
CA MET A 73 8.59 -17.95 7.77
C MET A 73 10.05 -17.53 7.50
N VAL A 74 10.27 -16.52 6.65
CA VAL A 74 11.61 -15.98 6.35
C VAL A 74 12.26 -15.42 7.61
N CYS A 75 11.51 -14.70 8.45
CA CYS A 75 11.99 -14.21 9.74
C CYS A 75 12.40 -15.37 10.68
N ALA A 76 11.52 -16.36 10.83
CA ALA A 76 11.77 -17.52 11.70
C ALA A 76 12.98 -18.36 11.23
N ASN A 77 13.15 -18.57 9.91
CA ASN A 77 14.29 -19.29 9.35
C ASN A 77 15.63 -18.59 9.61
N ALA A 78 15.61 -17.25 9.71
CA ALA A 78 16.76 -16.44 10.07
C ALA A 78 16.98 -16.35 11.59
N SER A 79 16.27 -17.16 12.40
CA SER A 79 16.26 -17.10 13.86
C SER A 79 15.94 -15.71 14.43
N LEU A 80 15.27 -14.85 13.65
CA LEU A 80 14.79 -13.54 14.08
C LEU A 80 13.43 -13.71 14.75
N ASN A 81 13.12 -12.82 15.70
CA ASN A 81 11.80 -12.85 16.33
C ASN A 81 10.71 -12.55 15.29
N PRO A 82 9.71 -13.42 15.11
CA PRO A 82 8.65 -13.17 14.17
C PRO A 82 7.86 -11.91 14.58
N PRO A 83 7.25 -11.21 13.61
CA PRO A 83 6.43 -10.05 13.91
C PRO A 83 5.36 -10.39 14.95
N ILE A 84 5.33 -9.65 16.07
CA ILE A 84 4.14 -9.65 16.93
C ILE A 84 3.05 -8.95 16.12
N PRO A 85 1.88 -9.59 15.91
CA PRO A 85 0.76 -8.94 15.23
C PRO A 85 0.37 -7.68 16.01
N ARG A 86 0.70 -6.50 15.48
CA ARG A 86 0.21 -5.24 16.03
C ARG A 86 -1.08 -4.90 15.30
N TRP A 87 -2.19 -5.00 16.03
CA TRP A 87 -3.48 -4.53 15.57
C TRP A 87 -3.69 -3.10 16.04
N ASP A 88 -3.21 -2.14 15.27
CA ASP A 88 -3.56 -0.73 15.49
C ASP A 88 -3.84 -0.02 14.17
N ARG A 89 -5.06 -0.22 13.66
CA ARG A 89 -5.64 0.60 12.58
C ARG A 89 -6.32 1.87 13.10
N THR A 90 -6.23 2.17 14.40
CA THR A 90 -6.91 3.33 15.01
C THR A 90 -6.08 4.60 14.99
N THR A 91 -4.77 4.49 14.82
CA THR A 91 -3.83 5.62 14.86
C THR A 91 -3.56 6.27 13.50
N LEU A 92 -3.99 5.67 12.39
CA LEU A 92 -3.98 6.28 11.06
C LEU A 92 -5.41 6.58 10.61
N LYS A 93 -6.03 7.64 11.18
CA LYS A 93 -7.37 8.19 10.89
C LYS A 93 -8.27 7.30 10.01
N ALA A 94 -9.01 6.39 10.64
CA ALA A 94 -10.05 5.61 9.98
C ALA A 94 -11.36 6.42 9.82
N PRO A 95 -12.15 6.23 8.76
CA PRO A 95 -13.53 6.69 8.68
C PRO A 95 -14.40 6.08 9.80
N PRO A 96 -15.50 6.74 10.21
CA PRO A 96 -16.36 6.27 11.29
C PRO A 96 -17.02 4.91 10.95
N ARG A 97 -17.22 4.09 11.99
CA ARG A 97 -18.01 2.84 11.93
C ARG A 97 -19.42 3.15 11.45
N ILE A 98 -19.80 2.67 10.27
CA ILE A 98 -21.19 2.76 9.80
C ILE A 98 -21.93 1.56 10.36
N GLN A 99 -22.90 1.78 11.24
CA GLN A 99 -23.83 0.74 11.65
C GLN A 99 -24.90 0.59 10.56
N ILE A 100 -24.78 -0.45 9.74
CA ILE A 100 -25.83 -0.89 8.82
C ILE A 100 -26.53 -2.11 9.46
N PRO A 101 -27.86 -2.06 9.72
CA PRO A 101 -28.57 -3.19 10.29
C PRO A 101 -28.43 -4.45 9.41
N GLY A 102 -27.95 -5.55 9.98
CA GLY A 102 -27.68 -6.81 9.25
C GLY A 102 -26.23 -7.00 8.79
N HIS A 103 -25.30 -6.12 9.15
CA HIS A 103 -23.86 -6.30 8.94
C HIS A 103 -23.09 -6.48 10.26
N ASP A 104 -21.92 -7.13 10.16
CA ASP A 104 -20.97 -7.33 11.25
C ASP A 104 -20.64 -5.97 11.91
N PRO A 105 -20.74 -5.82 13.24
CA PRO A 105 -20.42 -4.58 13.95
C PRO A 105 -18.96 -4.11 13.79
N ASP A 106 -18.06 -4.96 13.28
CA ASP A 106 -16.69 -4.59 12.92
C ASP A 106 -16.49 -4.20 11.45
N TRP A 107 -17.56 -4.23 10.63
CA TRP A 107 -17.53 -3.74 9.25
C TRP A 107 -17.27 -2.23 9.21
N ARG A 108 -16.17 -1.83 8.56
CA ARG A 108 -15.83 -0.43 8.25
C ARG A 108 -15.77 -0.26 6.74
N ASP A 109 -16.19 0.91 6.25
CA ASP A 109 -15.99 1.28 4.85
C ASP A 109 -14.50 1.58 4.63
N ALA A 110 -13.73 0.56 4.25
CA ALA A 110 -12.37 0.74 3.76
C ALA A 110 -12.41 1.62 2.50
N ASP A 111 -11.59 2.68 2.49
CA ASP A 111 -11.53 3.62 1.37
C ASP A 111 -10.18 3.56 0.65
N TYR A 112 -10.09 4.18 -0.53
CA TYR A 112 -8.87 4.18 -1.33
C TYR A 112 -7.72 4.95 -0.65
N THR A 113 -8.03 5.92 0.24
CA THR A 113 -7.00 6.73 0.93
C THR A 113 -6.21 5.90 1.93
N GLU A 114 -6.86 4.92 2.57
CA GLU A 114 -6.19 3.94 3.43
C GLU A 114 -5.17 3.11 2.64
N GLY A 115 -5.55 2.63 1.45
CA GLY A 115 -4.64 1.94 0.53
C GLY A 115 -3.43 2.79 0.13
N GLY A 116 -3.67 4.07 -0.14
CA GLY A 116 -2.61 5.04 -0.44
C GLY A 116 -1.61 5.23 0.70
N ARG A 117 -2.06 5.20 1.97
CA ARG A 117 -1.18 5.28 3.14
C ARG A 117 -0.27 4.06 3.25
N TYR A 118 -0.80 2.86 3.01
CA TYR A 118 0.01 1.64 2.99
C TYR A 118 1.08 1.70 1.89
N LEU A 119 0.71 2.16 0.69
CA LEU A 119 1.63 2.36 -0.42
C LEU A 119 2.79 3.31 -0.07
N LEU A 120 2.49 4.45 0.57
CA LEU A 120 3.50 5.42 0.99
C LEU A 120 4.46 4.82 2.03
N PHE A 121 3.94 4.07 3.00
CA PHE A 121 4.72 3.54 4.12
C PHE A 121 5.76 2.49 3.68
N ILE A 122 5.36 1.56 2.81
CA ILE A 122 6.22 0.45 2.36
C ILE A 122 7.03 0.78 1.10
N ARG A 123 6.98 2.03 0.62
CA ARG A 123 7.67 2.43 -0.61
C ARG A 123 9.16 2.09 -0.54
N PRO A 124 9.78 1.57 -1.62
CA PRO A 124 11.20 1.21 -1.62
C PRO A 124 12.15 2.39 -1.37
N SER A 125 11.76 3.58 -1.82
CA SER A 125 12.54 4.81 -1.68
C SER A 125 11.62 6.01 -1.59
N ALA A 126 11.95 6.96 -0.72
CA ALA A 126 11.22 8.22 -0.70
C ALA A 126 11.51 9.06 -1.96
N PRO A 127 10.52 9.83 -2.44
CA PRO A 127 10.72 10.78 -3.54
C PRO A 127 11.54 12.00 -3.10
N ASN A 128 11.49 12.35 -1.81
CA ASN A 128 12.25 13.46 -1.22
C ASN A 128 13.25 12.90 -0.19
N SER A 129 14.45 13.47 -0.12
CA SER A 129 15.52 13.07 0.81
C SER A 129 15.13 13.10 2.29
N ASP A 130 14.09 13.87 2.62
CA ASP A 130 13.74 14.20 4.01
C ASP A 130 12.72 13.22 4.62
N ILE A 131 12.16 12.32 3.79
CA ILE A 131 11.23 11.28 4.24
C ILE A 131 11.98 9.96 4.16
N VAL A 132 12.02 9.20 5.25
CA VAL A 132 12.61 7.85 5.25
C VAL A 132 11.47 6.84 5.36
N THR A 133 11.41 5.92 4.40
CA THR A 133 10.41 4.85 4.34
C THR A 133 10.75 3.72 5.31
N ALA A 134 9.77 2.89 5.67
CA ALA A 134 10.02 1.72 6.51
C ALA A 134 11.00 0.73 5.87
N GLN A 135 10.99 0.59 4.54
CA GLN A 135 11.98 -0.21 3.81
C GLN A 135 13.39 0.39 3.91
N GLN A 136 13.54 1.71 3.81
CA GLN A 136 14.86 2.35 3.98
C GLN A 136 15.41 2.15 5.39
N HIS A 137 14.56 2.26 6.41
CA HIS A 137 14.96 1.96 7.78
C HIS A 137 15.36 0.49 7.97
N TRP A 138 14.61 -0.45 7.39
CA TRP A 138 14.98 -1.87 7.40
C TRP A 138 16.33 -2.12 6.72
N ARG A 139 16.60 -1.52 5.56
CA ARG A 139 17.90 -1.61 4.88
C ARG A 139 19.03 -0.98 5.68
N ALA A 140 18.78 0.13 6.36
CA ALA A 140 19.76 0.77 7.24
C ALA A 140 20.09 -0.13 8.44
N ALA A 141 19.09 -0.73 9.06
CA ALA A 141 19.29 -1.70 10.14
C ALA A 141 20.08 -2.94 9.66
N LEU A 142 19.80 -3.41 8.45
CA LEU A 142 20.56 -4.49 7.82
C LEU A 142 22.01 -4.06 7.55
N ALA A 143 22.27 -2.84 7.08
CA ALA A 143 23.63 -2.35 6.82
C ALA A 143 24.49 -2.18 8.10
N LEU A 144 23.85 -1.99 9.26
CA LEU A 144 24.51 -1.91 10.56
C LEU A 144 24.94 -3.28 11.11
N SER A 145 24.58 -4.37 10.45
CA SER A 145 24.95 -5.72 10.90
C SER A 145 26.44 -5.99 10.65
N ALA A 146 27.22 -6.13 11.72
CA ALA A 146 28.67 -6.36 11.63
C ALA A 146 28.97 -7.78 11.10
N PRO A 147 29.79 -7.95 10.04
CA PRO A 147 30.08 -9.25 9.43
C PRO A 147 30.55 -10.32 10.42
N SER A 148 31.39 -9.96 11.39
CA SER A 148 31.93 -10.88 12.42
C SER A 148 30.91 -11.32 13.48
N VAL A 149 29.92 -10.48 13.79
CA VAL A 149 28.81 -10.83 14.71
C VAL A 149 27.78 -11.72 14.00
N LEU A 150 27.60 -11.50 12.70
CA LEU A 150 26.72 -12.30 11.85
C LEU A 150 27.24 -13.72 11.64
N GLU A 151 28.55 -13.89 11.43
CA GLU A 151 29.19 -15.21 11.34
C GLU A 151 28.97 -16.04 12.61
N SER A 152 29.04 -15.41 13.79
CA SER A 152 28.94 -16.11 15.07
C SER A 152 27.51 -16.43 15.53
N HIS A 153 26.52 -15.60 15.19
CA HIS A 153 25.13 -15.77 15.66
C HIS A 153 24.18 -16.40 14.66
N LEU A 154 24.45 -16.28 13.35
CA LEU A 154 23.58 -16.77 12.28
C LEU A 154 24.34 -17.59 11.24
N GLY A 155 25.65 -17.36 11.07
CA GLY A 155 26.39 -17.75 9.89
C GLY A 155 26.06 -16.81 8.72
N ILE A 156 27.07 -16.20 8.10
CA ILE A 156 26.94 -15.24 6.98
C ILE A 156 25.97 -15.67 5.87
N PRO A 157 25.83 -16.96 5.49
CA PRO A 157 24.86 -17.35 4.47
C PRO A 157 23.41 -17.06 4.86
N GLN A 158 23.04 -17.16 6.14
CA GLN A 158 21.65 -17.08 6.57
C GLN A 158 21.11 -15.65 6.55
N LEU A 159 21.91 -14.64 6.92
CA LEU A 159 21.47 -13.24 6.84
C LEU A 159 21.39 -12.76 5.39
N ALA A 160 22.35 -13.14 4.54
CA ALA A 160 22.33 -12.76 3.13
C ALA A 160 21.10 -13.35 2.42
N THR A 161 20.81 -14.64 2.65
CA THR A 161 19.58 -15.27 2.15
C THR A 161 18.32 -14.64 2.71
N TYR A 162 18.29 -14.31 4.01
CA TYR A 162 17.18 -13.58 4.62
C TYR A 162 16.95 -12.23 3.94
N ALA A 163 18.00 -11.43 3.75
CA ALA A 163 17.91 -10.09 3.18
C ALA A 163 17.38 -10.14 1.75
N GLU A 164 17.91 -11.04 0.93
CA GLU A 164 17.46 -11.24 -0.45
C GLU A 164 15.98 -11.64 -0.52
N GLN A 165 15.59 -12.63 0.28
CA GLN A 165 14.20 -13.12 0.31
C GLN A 165 13.22 -12.07 0.84
N ALA A 166 13.57 -11.39 1.94
CA ALA A 166 12.73 -10.36 2.54
C ALA A 166 12.58 -9.15 1.60
N GLN A 167 13.68 -8.67 0.99
CA GLN A 167 13.64 -7.57 0.03
C GLN A 167 12.73 -7.91 -1.16
N GLY A 168 12.89 -9.09 -1.77
CA GLY A 168 12.04 -9.51 -2.89
C GLY A 168 10.56 -9.57 -2.51
N LEU A 169 10.22 -10.03 -1.30
CA LEU A 169 8.85 -10.05 -0.81
C LEU A 169 8.30 -8.64 -0.54
N PHE A 170 9.11 -7.72 -0.01
CA PHE A 170 8.70 -6.33 0.19
C PHE A 170 8.46 -5.60 -1.13
N ASP A 171 9.28 -5.83 -2.15
CA ASP A 171 9.10 -5.25 -3.48
C ASP A 171 7.81 -5.77 -4.14
N ILE A 172 7.60 -7.09 -4.11
CA ILE A 172 6.36 -7.69 -4.63
C ILE A 172 5.13 -7.17 -3.87
N ALA A 173 5.22 -7.00 -2.55
CA ALA A 173 4.13 -6.46 -1.74
C ALA A 173 3.83 -5.00 -2.10
N HIS A 174 4.87 -4.18 -2.27
CA HIS A 174 4.73 -2.80 -2.72
C HIS A 174 3.99 -2.72 -4.06
N ASP A 175 4.42 -3.50 -5.05
CA ASP A 175 3.79 -3.47 -6.38
C ASP A 175 2.35 -3.99 -6.34
N THR A 176 2.08 -4.99 -5.50
CA THR A 176 0.72 -5.52 -5.29
C THR A 176 -0.19 -4.47 -4.64
N ILE A 177 0.30 -3.74 -3.64
CA ILE A 177 -0.46 -2.67 -2.97
C ILE A 177 -0.65 -1.48 -3.91
N ARG A 178 0.36 -1.14 -4.73
CA ARG A 178 0.26 -0.10 -5.76
C ARG A 178 -0.82 -0.42 -6.79
N ALA A 179 -0.86 -1.65 -7.29
CA ALA A 179 -1.90 -2.10 -8.22
C ALA A 179 -3.30 -2.07 -7.57
N ALA A 180 -3.43 -2.63 -6.37
CA ALA A 180 -4.68 -2.60 -5.62
C ALA A 180 -5.17 -1.16 -5.36
N PHE A 181 -4.25 -0.25 -5.00
CA PHE A 181 -4.56 1.16 -4.80
C PHE A 181 -5.07 1.80 -6.09
N ARG A 182 -4.39 1.61 -7.23
CA ARG A 182 -4.83 2.14 -8.53
C ARG A 182 -6.23 1.65 -8.90
N ASP A 183 -6.51 0.37 -8.71
CA ASP A 183 -7.83 -0.21 -8.98
C ASP A 183 -8.90 0.33 -8.02
N SER A 184 -8.55 0.57 -6.75
CA SER A 184 -9.45 1.16 -5.75
C SER A 184 -9.84 2.60 -6.10
N VAL A 185 -8.87 3.40 -6.56
CA VAL A 185 -9.10 4.77 -7.03
C VAL A 185 -9.92 4.74 -8.32
N ALA A 186 -9.59 3.84 -9.25
CA ALA A 186 -10.34 3.68 -10.50
C ALA A 186 -11.80 3.30 -10.26
N ALA A 187 -12.06 2.35 -9.36
CA ALA A 187 -13.42 1.98 -8.98
C ALA A 187 -14.18 3.16 -8.36
N THR A 188 -13.50 3.96 -7.53
CA THR A 188 -14.12 5.11 -6.84
C THR A 188 -14.42 6.27 -7.79
N PHE A 189 -13.40 6.75 -8.51
CA PHE A 189 -13.50 7.93 -9.36
C PHE A 189 -14.07 7.62 -10.74
N GLY A 190 -13.84 6.42 -11.29
CA GLY A 190 -14.48 5.96 -12.51
C GLY A 190 -16.00 5.93 -12.37
N ARG A 191 -16.52 5.49 -11.20
CA ARG A 191 -17.95 5.61 -10.89
C ARG A 191 -18.39 7.06 -10.82
N LEU A 192 -17.66 7.91 -10.08
CA LEU A 192 -17.99 9.33 -9.95
C LEU A 192 -18.08 10.00 -11.32
N TRP A 193 -17.10 9.74 -12.18
CA TRP A 193 -17.05 10.18 -13.57
C TRP A 193 -18.22 9.65 -14.41
N ALA A 194 -18.52 8.35 -14.34
CA ALA A 194 -19.61 7.74 -15.09
C ALA A 194 -21.01 8.23 -14.68
N THR A 195 -21.19 8.62 -13.41
CA THR A 195 -22.45 9.16 -12.87
C THR A 195 -22.54 10.68 -12.94
N TRP A 196 -21.54 11.35 -13.53
CA TRP A 196 -21.48 12.80 -13.51
C TRP A 196 -22.61 13.41 -14.36
N PRO A 197 -23.32 14.46 -13.89
CA PRO A 197 -24.59 14.88 -14.49
C PRO A 197 -24.47 15.46 -15.90
N THR A 198 -23.31 16.07 -16.21
CA THR A 198 -23.06 16.79 -17.46
C THR A 198 -21.75 16.30 -18.08
N PRO A 199 -21.76 15.86 -19.35
CA PRO A 199 -20.53 15.51 -20.08
C PRO A 199 -19.54 16.67 -20.16
N GLU A 200 -20.05 17.92 -20.18
CA GLU A 200 -19.23 19.12 -20.23
C GLU A 200 -18.38 19.35 -18.96
N ASP A 201 -18.74 18.74 -17.83
CA ASP A 201 -18.03 18.86 -16.54
C ASP A 201 -17.33 17.57 -16.08
N SER A 202 -17.35 16.50 -16.90
CA SER A 202 -16.72 15.21 -16.58
C SER A 202 -15.20 15.33 -16.41
N THR A 203 -14.59 16.44 -16.85
CA THR A 203 -13.18 16.78 -16.62
C THR A 203 -12.83 16.89 -15.14
N ARG A 204 -13.71 17.41 -14.29
CA ARG A 204 -13.43 17.65 -12.87
C ARG A 204 -13.14 16.35 -12.09
N PRO A 205 -13.98 15.30 -12.16
CA PRO A 205 -13.66 14.03 -11.50
C PRO A 205 -12.40 13.37 -12.07
N LEU A 206 -12.05 13.56 -13.35
CA LEU A 206 -10.77 13.08 -13.90
C LEU A 206 -9.57 13.82 -13.30
N ILE A 207 -9.64 15.15 -13.14
CA ILE A 207 -8.57 15.91 -12.47
C ILE A 207 -8.40 15.42 -11.01
N MET A 208 -9.50 15.24 -10.28
CA MET A 208 -9.46 14.72 -8.91
C MET A 208 -8.84 13.32 -8.86
N TRP A 209 -9.21 12.43 -9.78
CA TRP A 209 -8.61 11.11 -9.90
C TRP A 209 -7.09 11.21 -10.09
N MET A 210 -6.64 12.00 -11.06
CA MET A 210 -5.21 12.15 -11.32
C MET A 210 -4.45 12.75 -10.13
N SER A 211 -5.04 13.75 -9.44
CA SER A 211 -4.45 14.34 -8.24
C SER A 211 -4.28 13.33 -7.11
N GLU A 212 -5.25 12.44 -6.89
CA GLU A 212 -5.13 11.40 -5.86
C GLU A 212 -4.05 10.38 -6.22
N LEU A 213 -3.98 9.95 -7.50
CA LEU A 213 -2.93 9.04 -7.95
C LEU A 213 -1.53 9.64 -7.72
N THR A 214 -1.32 10.90 -8.10
CA THR A 214 -0.01 11.56 -7.95
C THR A 214 0.31 11.89 -6.49
N GLN A 215 -0.68 12.27 -5.67
CA GLN A 215 -0.48 12.52 -4.23
C GLN A 215 0.05 11.27 -3.50
N TYR A 216 -0.46 10.09 -3.85
CA TYR A 216 0.04 8.82 -3.31
C TYR A 216 1.22 8.24 -4.12
N GLY A 217 1.80 9.04 -5.01
CA GLY A 217 3.07 8.83 -5.72
C GLY A 217 3.02 7.83 -6.88
N CYS A 218 1.88 7.73 -7.56
CA CYS A 218 1.89 7.26 -8.94
C CYS A 218 2.63 8.28 -9.81
N SER A 219 3.34 7.76 -10.80
CA SER A 219 4.07 8.56 -11.79
C SER A 219 3.13 9.22 -12.78
N THR A 220 3.63 10.25 -13.47
CA THR A 220 2.90 10.88 -14.58
C THR A 220 2.60 9.87 -15.68
N GLU A 221 3.51 8.94 -15.97
CA GLU A 221 3.35 7.90 -16.98
C GLU A 221 2.19 6.94 -16.66
N GLU A 222 2.00 6.60 -15.39
CA GLU A 222 0.86 5.79 -14.96
C GLU A 222 -0.45 6.55 -15.03
N CYS A 223 -0.44 7.83 -14.68
CA CYS A 223 -1.62 8.69 -14.83
C CYS A 223 -2.00 8.81 -16.32
N GLU A 224 -1.03 8.98 -17.21
CA GLU A 224 -1.27 9.00 -18.66
C GLU A 224 -1.71 7.64 -19.22
N ALA A 225 -1.34 6.51 -18.59
CA ALA A 225 -1.90 5.21 -18.96
C ALA A 225 -3.41 5.16 -18.65
N VAL A 226 -3.82 5.62 -17.47
CA VAL A 226 -5.25 5.71 -17.11
C VAL A 226 -6.00 6.65 -18.05
N LEU A 227 -5.44 7.84 -18.35
CA LEU A 227 -6.07 8.78 -19.27
C LEU A 227 -6.23 8.21 -20.68
N ARG A 228 -5.27 7.41 -21.17
CA ARG A 228 -5.38 6.75 -22.48
C ARG A 228 -6.53 5.73 -22.55
N ASP A 229 -6.78 5.00 -21.46
CA ASP A 229 -7.90 4.06 -21.41
C ASP A 229 -9.25 4.80 -21.46
N ILE A 230 -9.34 5.96 -20.81
CA ILE A 230 -10.54 6.80 -20.78
C ILE A 230 -10.73 7.57 -22.09
N GLU A 231 -9.64 7.94 -22.77
CA GLU A 231 -9.65 8.70 -24.04
C GLU A 231 -10.41 7.96 -25.15
N ALA A 232 -10.46 6.63 -25.09
CA ALA A 232 -11.28 5.81 -26.00
C ALA A 232 -12.79 6.02 -25.81
N ILE A 233 -13.21 6.56 -24.67
CA ILE A 233 -14.62 6.76 -24.28
C ILE A 233 -14.98 8.25 -24.29
N ASP A 234 -14.12 9.11 -23.74
CA ASP A 234 -14.34 10.57 -23.61
C ASP A 234 -13.04 11.35 -23.90
N PRO A 235 -12.71 11.54 -25.19
CA PRO A 235 -11.47 12.20 -25.60
C PRO A 235 -11.45 13.69 -25.22
N GLU A 236 -12.61 14.36 -25.14
CA GLU A 236 -12.70 15.78 -24.81
C GLU A 236 -12.38 16.03 -23.33
N ALA A 237 -12.94 15.22 -22.43
CA ALA A 237 -12.62 15.35 -21.00
C ALA A 237 -11.15 15.04 -20.70
N VAL A 238 -10.56 14.08 -21.43
CA VAL A 238 -9.12 13.77 -21.31
C VAL A 238 -8.27 14.94 -21.83
N ALA A 239 -8.60 15.54 -22.98
CA ALA A 239 -7.88 16.70 -23.50
C ALA A 239 -7.88 17.86 -22.49
N ARG A 240 -9.04 18.21 -21.93
CA ARG A 240 -9.17 19.25 -20.89
C ARG A 240 -8.43 18.88 -19.60
N CYS A 241 -8.43 17.60 -19.20
CA CYS A 241 -7.68 17.12 -18.04
C CYS A 241 -6.16 17.27 -18.22
N ARG A 242 -5.65 17.01 -19.43
CA ARG A 242 -4.23 17.21 -19.78
C ARG A 242 -3.84 18.69 -19.82
N GLU A 243 -4.72 19.55 -20.36
CA GLU A 243 -4.53 21.01 -20.31
C GLU A 243 -4.49 21.54 -18.87
N ALA A 244 -5.32 20.97 -18.00
CA ALA A 244 -5.30 21.22 -16.56
C ALA A 244 -4.14 20.52 -15.82
N GLY A 245 -3.11 20.03 -16.53
CA GLY A 245 -1.99 19.28 -15.98
C GLY A 245 -1.27 19.95 -14.80
N ALA A 246 -1.30 21.28 -14.72
CA ALA A 246 -0.75 22.04 -13.59
C ALA A 246 -1.39 21.68 -12.22
N TRP A 247 -2.60 21.12 -12.21
CA TRP A 247 -3.35 20.79 -10.99
C TRP A 247 -3.03 19.41 -10.41
N TRP A 248 -2.48 18.50 -11.22
CA TRP A 248 -2.26 17.11 -10.80
C TRP A 248 -0.87 16.57 -11.13
N ARG A 249 -0.14 17.17 -12.09
CA ARG A 249 1.27 16.84 -12.31
C ARG A 249 2.10 17.55 -11.23
N PRO A 250 2.86 16.82 -10.40
CA PRO A 250 3.81 17.46 -9.50
C PRO A 250 4.75 18.32 -10.34
N HIS A 251 5.01 19.56 -9.92
CA HIS A 251 6.03 20.37 -10.58
C HIS A 251 7.33 19.58 -10.53
N ALA A 252 7.96 19.36 -11.68
CA ALA A 252 9.31 18.84 -11.72
C ALA A 252 10.19 19.80 -10.90
N ALA A 253 10.54 19.38 -9.68
CA ALA A 253 11.53 20.03 -8.85
C ALA A 253 12.90 19.40 -9.16
#